data_AF-A0A514ZT70-F1
#
_entry.id   AF-A0A514ZT70-F1
#
_cell.length_a   1.000
_cell.length_b   1.000
_cell.length_c   1.000
_cell.angle_alpha   90.00
_cell.angle_beta   90.00
_cell.angle_gamma   90.00
#
_symmetry.space_group_name_H-M   'P 1'
#
loop_
_entity.id
_entity.type
_entity.pdbx_description
1 polymer ?
#
loop_
_entity_poly.entity_id
_entity_poly.type
_entity_poly.pdbx_seq_one_letter_code
_entity_poly.pdbx_strand_id
1 'polypeptide(L)'
;MGAIVKLSIKNVIDLWFAEDTPIRQYKIRMNPKLWAMCQQVSQDFKAPSGRLTPNKYRKSDKVAFARIVLDNLEQGQTEATSDEDLFELAY
;
A
#
# COMPACT_ATOMS: atom_id res chain seq x y z
N MET A 1 -10.58 -14.00 -13.47
CA MET A 1 -10.74 -13.90 -12.01
C MET A 1 -9.50 -13.27 -11.41
N GLY A 2 -9.41 -11.94 -11.42
CA GLY A 2 -8.30 -11.23 -10.77
C GLY A 2 -8.54 -11.19 -9.27
N ALA A 3 -7.71 -11.86 -8.49
CA ALA A 3 -7.83 -11.83 -7.05
C ALA A 3 -7.32 -10.46 -6.55
N ILE A 4 -8.26 -9.56 -6.26
CA ILE A 4 -8.00 -8.36 -5.46
C ILE A 4 -7.47 -8.87 -4.12
N VAL A 5 -6.24 -8.48 -3.79
CA VAL A 5 -5.58 -8.96 -2.58
C VAL A 5 -6.22 -8.27 -1.39
N LYS A 6 -6.66 -9.04 -0.40
CA LYS A 6 -7.22 -8.48 0.84
C LYS A 6 -6.20 -7.54 1.48
N LEU A 7 -6.61 -6.31 1.77
CA LEU A 7 -5.79 -5.32 2.47
C LEU A 7 -5.44 -5.87 3.86
N SER A 8 -4.20 -6.32 4.02
CA SER A 8 -3.68 -6.85 5.28
C SER A 8 -2.18 -6.66 5.37
N ILE A 9 -1.68 -6.56 6.60
CA ILE A 9 -0.25 -6.32 6.87
C ILE A 9 0.62 -7.37 6.17
N LYS A 10 0.23 -8.64 6.28
CA LYS A 10 0.97 -9.75 5.65
C LYS A 10 1.03 -9.60 4.14
N ASN A 11 -0.09 -9.27 3.51
CA ASN A 11 -0.16 -9.14 2.05
C ASN A 11 0.63 -7.93 1.53
N VAL A 12 0.66 -6.82 2.26
CA VAL A 12 1.51 -5.66 1.93
C VAL A 12 2.99 -6.04 2.03
N ILE A 13 3.36 -6.74 3.11
CA ILE A 13 4.75 -7.18 3.31
C ILE A 13 5.17 -8.14 2.19
N ASP A 14 4.32 -9.11 1.86
CA ASP A 14 4.57 -10.09 0.80
C ASP A 14 4.55 -9.46 -0.60
N LEU A 15 3.90 -8.31 -0.80
CA LEU A 15 3.91 -7.60 -2.07
C LEU A 15 5.19 -6.76 -2.25
N TRP A 16 5.59 -6.05 -1.19
CA TRP A 16 6.66 -5.06 -1.26
C TRP A 16 8.05 -5.62 -0.93
N PHE A 17 8.16 -6.50 0.07
CA PHE A 17 9.44 -7.03 0.55
C PHE A 17 9.77 -8.45 0.06
N ALA A 18 8.90 -9.08 -0.74
CA ALA A 18 9.18 -10.40 -1.30
C ALA A 18 10.09 -10.31 -2.53
N GLU A 19 10.74 -11.43 -2.85
CA GLU A 19 11.57 -11.58 -4.04
C GLU A 19 10.78 -11.31 -5.32
N ASP A 20 11.47 -10.82 -6.36
CA ASP A 20 10.86 -10.54 -7.65
C ASP A 20 10.56 -11.85 -8.38
N THR A 21 9.33 -12.32 -8.19
CA THR A 21 8.82 -13.54 -8.79
C THR A 21 7.68 -13.20 -9.75
N PRO A 22 7.43 -14.01 -10.80
CA PRO A 22 6.31 -13.79 -11.72
C PRO A 22 4.95 -13.68 -11.01
N ILE A 23 4.78 -14.41 -9.91
CA ILE A 23 3.57 -14.36 -9.07
C ILE A 23 3.42 -12.99 -8.40
N ARG A 24 4.53 -12.38 -7.95
CA ARG A 24 4.52 -11.02 -7.37
C ARG A 24 4.16 -9.99 -8.43
N GLN A 25 4.73 -10.07 -9.63
CA GLN A 25 4.39 -9.16 -10.74
C GLN A 25 2.90 -9.25 -11.12
N TYR A 26 2.34 -10.46 -11.12
CA TYR A 26 0.91 -10.65 -11.30
C TYR A 26 0.08 -9.98 -10.20
N LYS A 27 0.48 -10.12 -8.93
CA LYS A 27 -0.18 -9.44 -7.80
C LYS A 27 -0.10 -7.91 -7.90
N ILE A 28 1.04 -7.37 -8.34
CA ILE A 28 1.22 -5.93 -8.59
C ILE A 28 0.26 -5.47 -9.69
N ARG A 29 0.19 -6.21 -10.81
CA ARG A 29 -0.70 -5.90 -11.93
C ARG A 29 -2.18 -5.92 -11.53
N MET A 30 -2.56 -6.82 -10.63
CA MET A 30 -3.93 -6.92 -10.11
C MET A 30 -4.26 -5.87 -9.04
N ASN A 31 -3.26 -5.25 -8.42
CA ASN A 31 -3.44 -4.30 -7.31
C ASN A 31 -2.59 -3.04 -7.51
N PRO A 32 -2.80 -2.26 -8.59
CA PRO A 32 -1.98 -1.11 -8.91
C PRO A 32 -2.08 0.00 -7.85
N LYS A 33 -3.27 0.21 -7.25
CA LYS A 33 -3.47 1.18 -6.16
C LYS A 33 -2.60 0.85 -4.94
N LEU A 34 -2.59 -0.42 -4.53
CA LEU A 34 -1.77 -0.89 -3.41
C LEU A 34 -0.28 -0.69 -3.68
N TRP A 35 0.16 -0.99 -4.90
CA TRP A 35 1.54 -0.80 -5.31
C TRP A 35 1.96 0.68 -5.31
N ALA A 36 1.13 1.57 -5.86
CA ALA A 36 1.39 3.01 -5.88
C ALA A 36 1.54 3.57 -4.46
N MET A 37 0.67 3.15 -3.54
CA MET A 37 0.75 3.56 -2.13
C MET A 37 2.01 3.04 -1.45
N CYS A 38 2.42 1.80 -1.70
CA CYS A 38 3.71 1.32 -1.22
C CYS A 38 4.87 2.16 -1.75
N GLN A 39 4.85 2.56 -3.03
CA GLN A 39 5.89 3.41 -3.61
C GLN A 39 5.92 4.79 -2.93
N GLN A 40 4.76 5.42 -2.73
CA GLN A 40 4.66 6.71 -2.06
C GLN A 40 5.18 6.64 -0.62
N VAL A 41 4.66 5.70 0.17
CA VAL A 41 5.11 5.52 1.56
C VAL A 41 6.60 5.19 1.63
N SER A 42 7.17 4.48 0.65
CA SER A 42 8.61 4.17 0.65
C SER A 42 9.53 5.39 0.55
N GLN A 43 9.04 6.51 -0.01
CA GLN A 43 9.82 7.74 -0.10
C GLN A 43 9.88 8.48 1.25
N ASP A 44 8.78 8.49 1.99
CA ASP A 44 8.65 9.22 3.25
C ASP A 44 8.91 8.35 4.49
N PHE A 45 8.94 7.02 4.33
CA PHE A 45 9.03 6.10 5.46
C PHE A 45 10.40 6.15 6.14
N LYS A 46 10.39 6.56 7.41
CA LYS A 46 11.51 6.42 8.33
C LYS A 46 11.34 5.16 9.17
N ALA A 47 12.21 4.17 8.95
CA ALA A 47 12.19 2.95 9.75
C ALA A 47 12.46 3.27 11.24
N PRO A 48 11.68 2.73 12.18
CA PRO A 48 11.88 2.96 13.62
C PRO A 48 13.22 2.39 14.11
N SER A 49 13.80 1.41 13.40
CA SER A 49 15.15 0.91 13.67
C SER A 49 16.29 1.80 13.17
N GLY A 50 15.99 2.92 12.51
CA GLY A 50 16.99 3.83 11.92
C GLY A 50 17.63 3.32 10.62
N ARG A 51 17.13 2.22 10.06
CA ARG A 51 17.66 1.64 8.81
C ARG A 51 17.05 2.31 7.59
N LEU A 52 17.91 2.69 6.63
CA LEU A 52 17.48 3.42 5.44
C LEU A 52 17.02 2.50 4.30
N THR A 53 17.60 1.30 4.18
CA THR A 53 17.35 0.41 3.04
C THR A 53 16.27 -0.64 3.34
N PRO A 54 15.23 -0.79 2.49
CA PRO A 54 14.16 -1.80 2.65
C PRO A 54 14.66 -3.23 2.86
N ASN A 55 15.78 -3.58 2.21
CA ASN A 55 16.38 -4.91 2.31
C ASN A 55 16.98 -5.21 3.70
N LYS A 56 17.24 -4.18 4.51
CA LYS A 56 17.77 -4.31 5.87
C LYS A 56 16.69 -4.18 6.94
N TYR A 57 15.43 -3.95 6.56
CA TYR A 57 14.33 -3.73 7.51
C TYR A 57 14.10 -4.96 8.40
N ARG A 58 13.98 -4.72 9.71
CA ARG A 58 13.57 -5.74 10.70
C ARG A 58 12.10 -6.07 10.49
N LYS A 59 11.65 -7.18 11.09
CA LYS A 59 10.22 -7.54 11.10
C LYS A 59 9.34 -6.39 11.63
N SER A 60 9.79 -5.67 12.65
CA SER A 60 9.12 -4.48 13.19
C SER A 60 8.97 -3.36 12.16
N ASP A 61 10.03 -3.07 11.39
CA ASP A 61 10.02 -2.01 10.39
C ASP A 61 9.08 -2.36 9.23
N LYS A 62 9.07 -3.63 8.80
CA LYS A 62 8.16 -4.12 7.75
C LYS A 62 6.70 -4.02 8.16
N VAL A 63 6.39 -4.34 9.43
CA VAL A 63 5.04 -4.19 9.99
C VAL A 63 4.64 -2.73 10.11
N ALA A 64 5.55 -1.85 10.55
CA ALA A 64 5.30 -0.41 10.63
C ALA A 64 5.02 0.19 9.25
N PHE A 65 5.83 -0.16 8.25
CA PHE A 65 5.64 0.24 6.86
C PHE A 65 4.26 -0.20 6.35
N ALA A 66 3.93 -1.48 6.54
CA ALA A 66 2.65 -2.02 6.07
C ALA A 66 1.44 -1.39 6.76
N ARG A 67 1.55 -1.03 8.04
CA ARG A 67 0.50 -0.28 8.75
C ARG A 67 0.26 1.09 8.13
N ILE A 68 1.33 1.85 7.86
CA ILE A 68 1.22 3.17 7.24
C ILE A 68 0.60 3.07 5.85
N VAL A 69 1.00 2.08 5.05
CA VAL A 69 0.39 1.84 3.72
C VAL A 69 -1.11 1.57 3.83
N LEU A 70 -1.54 0.74 4.79
CA LEU A 70 -2.95 0.43 4.99
C LEU A 70 -3.73 1.64 5.49
N ASP A 71 -3.18 2.39 6.44
CA ASP A 71 -3.80 3.59 7.00
C ASP A 71 -4.03 4.65 5.91
N ASN A 72 -3.04 4.89 5.04
CA ASN A 72 -3.23 5.80 3.91
C ASN A 72 -4.23 5.27 2.86
N LEU A 73 -4.36 3.95 2.70
CA LEU A 73 -5.34 3.35 1.80
C LEU A 73 -6.77 3.41 2.35
N GLU A 74 -6.93 3.30 3.66
CA GLU A 74 -8.22 3.47 4.35
C GLU A 74 -8.64 4.95 4.36
N GLN A 75 -7.70 5.86 4.61
CA GLN A 75 -7.92 7.30 4.54
C GLN A 75 -8.23 7.75 3.10
N GLY A 76 -7.48 7.30 2.10
CA GLY A 76 -7.75 7.57 0.69
C GLY A 76 -9.01 6.88 0.13
N GLN A 77 -9.56 5.88 0.81
CA GLN A 77 -10.90 5.35 0.51
C GLN A 77 -12.01 6.26 1.05
N THR A 78 -11.73 7.05 2.08
CA THR A 78 -12.70 7.97 2.66
C THR A 78 -12.84 9.24 1.80
N GLU A 79 -11.79 9.65 1.08
CA GLU A 79 -11.83 10.79 0.13
C GLU A 79 -12.42 10.45 -1.25
N ALA A 80 -12.68 9.16 -1.55
CA ALA A 80 -13.44 8.79 -2.75
C ALA A 80 -14.97 8.99 -2.59
N THR A 81 -15.39 9.71 -1.55
CA THR A 81 -16.76 10.23 -1.39
C THR A 81 -16.75 11.70 -1.01
N SER A 82 -15.95 12.54 -1.67
CA SER A 82 -16.04 14.00 -1.47
C SER A 82 -15.54 14.75 -2.71
N ASP A 83 -16.50 15.11 -3.58
CA ASP A 83 -16.78 16.49 -4.04
C ASP A 83 -17.40 16.54 -5.45
N GLU A 84 -17.27 15.51 -6.29
CA GLU A 84 -17.90 15.52 -7.63
C GLU A 84 -19.38 15.11 -7.66
N ASP A 85 -19.86 14.25 -6.75
CA ASP A 85 -21.27 13.81 -6.75
C ASP A 85 -22.25 14.78 -6.05
N LEU A 86 -21.75 15.82 -5.35
CA LEU A 86 -22.63 16.78 -4.66
C LEU A 86 -23.06 17.97 -5.54
N PHE A 87 -22.43 18.15 -6.72
CA PHE A 87 -22.72 19.26 -7.62
C PHE A 87 -23.78 18.96 -8.70
N GLU A 88 -24.23 17.71 -8.86
CA GLU A 88 -25.19 17.34 -9.93
C GLU A 88 -26.67 17.28 -9.48
N LEU A 89 -26.98 17.52 -8.19
CA LEU A 89 -28.38 17.52 -7.69
C LEU A 89 -28.97 18.91 -7.44
N ALA A 90 -28.26 19.98 -7.83
CA ALA A 90 -28.68 21.36 -7.61
C ALA A 90 -28.95 22.16 -8.89
N TYR A 91 -29.12 21.50 -10.05
CA TYR A 91 -29.51 22.18 -11.30
C TYR A 91 -30.67 21.49 -12.02
#